data_AF-A0A9P5Z916-F1
#
_entry.id   AF-A0A9P5Z916-F1
#
_cell.length_a   1.000
_cell.length_b   1.000
_cell.length_c   1.000
_cell.angle_alpha   90.00
_cell.angle_beta   90.00
_cell.angle_gamma   90.00
#
_symmetry.space_group_name_H-M   'P 1'
#
loop_
_entity.id
_entity.type
_entity.pdbx_description
1 polymer ?
#
loop_
_entity_poly.entity_id
_entity_poly.type
_entity_poly.pdbx_seq_one_letter_code
_entity_poly.pdbx_strand_id
1 'polypeptide(L)'
;MAVPCPYCNRLRNPAQDQDGFICSPKDPNACLPCREMVELDDKIEEMRTAIVEMEIKRRELKMHVNSSHDRVTRDIPPEITAEIFQLCLPEGLPSANIAYKVKSLRTLGMPLILSAVSRRWRQMALASPRLWSNVALRLMERNLHSLPILTNEWLERSGECPLSINIYIRASTTTTNTSIQGRELIKLACQYSSR
;
A
#
# COMPACT_ATOMS: atom_id res chain seq x y z
N MET A 1 14.85 36.16 -39.59
CA MET A 1 16.21 36.17 -39.01
C MET A 1 16.13 35.51 -37.65
N ALA A 2 17.00 34.55 -37.35
CA ALA A 2 17.03 33.95 -36.02
C ALA A 2 17.60 34.99 -35.03
N VAL A 3 16.86 35.27 -33.95
CA VAL A 3 17.31 36.21 -32.92
C VAL A 3 18.32 35.48 -32.03
N PRO A 4 19.58 35.94 -31.93
CA PRO A 4 20.57 35.31 -31.06
C PRO A 4 20.25 35.60 -29.59
N CYS A 5 20.73 34.74 -28.69
CA CYS A 5 20.66 35.01 -27.25
C CYS A 5 21.28 36.39 -26.95
N PRO A 6 20.59 37.29 -26.21
CA PRO A 6 21.18 38.58 -25.84
C PRO A 6 22.37 38.44 -24.87
N TYR A 7 22.59 37.25 -24.29
CA TYR A 7 23.64 37.01 -23.29
C TYR A 7 24.79 36.11 -23.78
N CYS A 8 24.55 35.11 -24.65
CA CYS A 8 25.62 34.24 -25.21
C CYS A 8 25.75 34.29 -26.73
N ASN A 9 24.94 35.11 -27.41
CA ASN A 9 24.93 35.26 -28.87
C ASN A 9 24.69 33.97 -29.69
N ARG A 10 24.32 32.86 -29.05
CA ARG A 10 23.97 31.60 -29.71
C ARG A 10 22.65 31.74 -30.48
N LEU A 11 22.61 31.23 -31.71
CA LEU A 11 21.40 31.16 -32.53
C LEU A 11 20.56 29.94 -32.15
N ARG A 12 19.26 30.12 -31.95
CA ARG A 12 18.31 29.04 -31.69
C ARG A 12 18.26 28.06 -32.87
N ASN A 13 18.35 26.76 -32.60
CA ASN A 13 18.14 25.71 -33.59
C ASN A 13 16.75 25.07 -33.40
N PRO A 14 15.74 25.39 -34.24
CA PRO A 14 14.37 24.90 -34.07
C PRO A 14 14.22 23.37 -34.15
N ALA A 15 15.18 22.67 -34.77
CA ALA A 15 15.16 21.21 -34.83
C ALA A 15 15.59 20.55 -33.50
N GLN A 16 16.33 21.27 -32.66
CA GLN A 16 16.89 20.78 -31.39
C GLN A 16 16.28 21.44 -30.15
N ASP A 17 15.84 22.69 -30.26
CA ASP A 17 15.43 23.53 -29.13
C ASP A 17 13.90 23.72 -29.12
N GLN A 18 13.16 22.68 -28.74
CA GLN A 18 11.68 22.66 -28.85
C GLN A 18 10.99 23.59 -27.84
N ASP A 19 11.48 23.71 -26.59
CA ASP A 19 10.89 24.54 -25.52
C ASP A 19 11.96 25.34 -24.76
N GLY A 20 12.28 26.54 -25.25
CA GLY A 20 13.39 27.34 -24.74
C GLY A 20 14.75 26.70 -25.06
N PHE A 21 15.77 27.50 -25.38
CA PHE A 21 17.12 26.97 -25.58
C PHE A 21 17.98 27.33 -24.37
N ILE A 22 18.54 26.32 -23.72
CA ILE A 22 19.47 26.48 -22.61
C ILE A 22 20.88 26.24 -23.18
N CYS A 23 21.88 26.97 -22.69
CA CYS A 23 23.27 26.67 -23.01
C CYS A 23 23.63 25.28 -22.49
N SER A 24 24.55 24.57 -23.14
CA SER A 24 25.01 23.27 -22.61
C SER A 24 25.68 23.49 -21.25
N PRO A 25 25.38 22.68 -20.21
CA PRO A 25 26.00 22.82 -18.89
C PRO A 25 27.53 22.69 -18.89
N LYS A 26 28.09 22.05 -19.92
CA LYS A 26 29.53 21.86 -20.12
C LYS A 26 30.17 22.92 -21.01
N ASP A 27 29.41 23.91 -21.48
CA ASP A 27 29.91 24.98 -22.34
C ASP A 27 30.58 26.06 -21.48
N PRO A 28 31.89 26.30 -21.61
CA PRO A 28 32.57 27.38 -20.89
C PRO A 28 32.07 28.79 -21.27
N ASN A 29 31.32 28.94 -22.37
CA ASN A 29 30.70 30.19 -22.81
C ASN A 29 29.18 30.26 -22.50
N ALA A 30 28.66 29.41 -21.61
CA ALA A 30 27.27 29.51 -21.17
C ALA A 30 26.97 30.91 -20.60
N CYS A 31 25.82 31.50 -20.97
CA CYS A 31 25.44 32.80 -20.42
C CYS A 31 25.11 32.73 -18.93
N LEU A 32 25.22 33.87 -18.24
CA LEU A 32 24.95 33.99 -16.81
C LEU A 32 23.59 33.38 -16.39
N PRO A 33 22.46 33.64 -17.07
CA PRO A 33 21.18 33.06 -16.66
C PRO A 33 21.13 31.53 -16.78
N CYS A 34 21.78 30.95 -17.80
CA CYS A 34 21.84 29.49 -17.94
C CYS A 34 22.73 28.86 -16.85
N ARG A 35 23.83 29.53 -16.48
CA ARG A 35 24.68 29.09 -15.37
C ARG A 35 23.97 29.17 -14.02
N GLU A 36 23.29 30.28 -13.75
CA GLU A 36 22.48 30.45 -12.53
C GLU A 36 21.37 29.40 -12.44
N MET A 37 20.76 29.03 -13.57
CA MET A 37 19.73 27.99 -13.61
C MET A 37 20.31 26.61 -13.29
N VAL A 38 21.48 26.25 -13.85
CA VAL A 38 22.18 25.00 -13.47
C VAL A 38 22.53 25.01 -11.99
N GLU A 39 23.08 26.11 -11.47
CA GLU A 39 23.42 26.24 -10.04
C GLU A 39 22.17 26.12 -9.14
N LEU A 40 21.01 26.60 -9.60
CA LEU A 40 19.74 26.44 -8.88
C LEU A 40 19.21 25.02 -8.94
N ASP A 41 19.28 24.36 -10.11
CA ASP A 41 18.87 22.98 -10.29
C ASP A 41 19.73 22.02 -9.44
N ASP A 42 21.05 22.25 -9.38
CA ASP A 42 21.96 21.51 -8.50
C ASP A 42 21.57 21.65 -7.03
N LYS A 43 21.22 22.87 -6.58
CA LYS A 43 20.71 23.12 -5.21
C LYS A 43 19.36 22.44 -4.97
N ILE A 44 18.45 22.44 -5.95
CA ILE A 44 17.17 21.74 -5.84
C ILE A 44 17.43 20.24 -5.61
N GLU A 45 18.36 19.66 -6.37
CA GLU A 45 18.67 18.23 -6.26
C GLU A 45 19.39 17.89 -4.94
N GLU A 46 20.28 18.76 -4.47
CA GLU A 46 20.88 18.67 -3.13
C GLU A 46 19.79 18.69 -2.05
N MET A 47 18.87 19.65 -2.09
CA MET A 47 17.77 19.74 -1.13
C MET A 47 16.82 18.53 -1.20
N ARG A 48 16.53 18.01 -2.39
CA ARG A 48 15.75 16.77 -2.56
C ARG A 48 16.44 15.58 -1.91
N THR A 49 17.75 15.45 -2.12
CA THR A 49 18.56 14.40 -1.48
C THR A 49 18.50 14.53 0.05
N ALA A 50 18.65 15.75 0.58
CA ALA A 50 18.52 16.00 2.01
C ALA A 50 17.12 15.68 2.55
N ILE A 51 16.04 15.97 1.80
CA ILE A 51 14.68 15.57 2.18
C ILE A 51 14.57 14.03 2.29
N VAL A 52 15.07 13.30 1.29
CA VAL A 52 15.05 11.83 1.31
C VAL A 52 15.80 11.27 2.52
N GLU A 53 16.97 11.83 2.83
CA GLU A 53 17.74 11.46 4.02
C GLU A 53 16.96 11.72 5.32
N MET A 54 16.36 12.91 5.45
CA MET A 54 15.55 13.26 6.62
C MET A 54 14.30 12.40 6.75
N GLU A 55 13.69 11.98 5.64
CA GLU A 55 12.58 11.03 5.64
C GLU A 55 12.99 9.63 6.09
N ILE A 56 14.20 9.18 5.74
CA ILE A 56 14.78 7.93 6.26
C ILE A 56 14.96 8.06 7.78
N LYS A 57 15.62 9.11 8.25
CA LYS A 57 15.86 9.37 9.68
C LYS A 57 14.56 9.50 10.47
N ARG A 58 13.54 10.14 9.89
CA ARG A 58 12.20 10.24 10.47
C ARG A 58 11.55 8.86 10.63
N ARG A 59 11.66 7.98 9.61
CA ARG A 59 11.13 6.61 9.68
C ARG A 59 11.81 5.81 10.80
N GLU A 60 13.13 5.93 10.93
CA GLU A 60 13.90 5.27 12.00
C GLU A 60 13.50 5.74 13.39
N LEU A 61 13.44 7.05 13.61
CA LEU A 61 13.02 7.61 14.88
C LEU A 61 11.58 7.22 15.22
N LYS A 62 10.68 7.20 14.23
CA LYS A 62 9.30 6.75 14.44
C LYS A 62 9.23 5.28 14.87
N MET A 63 10.12 4.42 14.38
CA MET A 63 10.20 3.03 14.88
C MET A 63 10.56 2.99 16.37
N HIS A 64 11.53 3.82 16.81
CA HIS A 64 11.95 3.88 18.21
C HIS A 64 10.88 4.49 19.13
N VAL A 65 10.17 5.52 18.66
CA VAL A 65 9.02 6.08 19.37
C VAL A 65 7.93 5.03 19.53
N ASN A 66 7.59 4.32 18.45
CA ASN A 66 6.58 3.27 18.50
C ASN A 66 6.96 2.16 19.48
N SER A 67 8.20 1.68 19.49
CA SER A 67 8.63 0.64 20.46
C SER A 67 8.62 1.13 21.90
N SER A 68 8.88 2.42 22.13
CA SER A 68 8.94 3.00 23.46
C SER A 68 7.57 3.45 23.99
N HIS A 69 6.58 3.65 23.12
CA HIS A 69 5.24 4.16 23.50
C HIS A 69 4.14 3.10 23.34
N ASP A 70 4.40 1.96 22.68
CA ASP A 70 3.47 0.85 22.55
C ASP A 70 3.47 -0.02 23.82
N ARG A 71 2.66 0.39 24.79
CA ARG A 71 2.51 -0.35 26.05
C ARG A 71 1.90 -1.74 25.85
N VAL A 72 1.05 -1.92 24.85
CA VAL A 72 0.38 -3.20 24.61
C VAL A 72 1.41 -4.26 24.25
N THR A 73 2.28 -4.01 23.27
CA THR A 73 3.24 -5.05 22.86
C THR A 73 4.52 -5.12 23.69
N ARG A 74 4.72 -4.14 24.59
CA ARG A 74 5.87 -4.08 25.51
C ARG A 74 5.55 -4.64 26.89
N ASP A 75 4.41 -4.28 27.46
CA ASP A 75 4.09 -4.55 28.87
C ASP A 75 3.25 -5.84 29.02
N ILE A 76 2.65 -6.34 27.94
CA ILE A 76 1.73 -7.50 27.96
C ILE A 76 2.37 -8.68 27.20
N PRO A 77 2.23 -9.93 27.71
CA PRO A 77 2.67 -11.12 26.98
C PRO A 77 2.06 -11.23 25.58
N PRO A 78 2.79 -11.83 24.62
CA PRO A 78 2.33 -11.95 23.24
C PRO A 78 1.03 -12.76 23.11
N GLU A 79 0.79 -13.74 23.99
CA GLU A 79 -0.42 -14.56 24.01
C GLU A 79 -1.66 -13.73 24.33
N ILE A 80 -1.57 -12.87 25.34
CA ILE A 80 -2.68 -11.98 25.73
C ILE A 80 -2.92 -10.92 24.65
N THR A 81 -1.87 -10.41 24.03
CA THR A 81 -2.02 -9.48 22.90
C THR A 81 -2.69 -10.15 21.71
N ALA A 82 -2.33 -11.41 21.40
CA ALA A 82 -2.99 -12.20 20.37
C ALA A 82 -4.48 -12.41 20.69
N GLU A 83 -4.82 -12.66 21.96
CA GLU A 83 -6.22 -12.77 22.40
C GLU A 83 -6.98 -11.44 22.24
N ILE A 84 -6.36 -10.31 22.58
CA ILE A 84 -6.93 -8.98 22.30
C ILE A 84 -7.18 -8.79 20.80
N PHE A 85 -6.25 -9.23 19.95
CA PHE A 85 -6.44 -9.16 18.49
C PHE A 85 -7.62 -10.02 18.03
N GLN A 86 -7.84 -11.20 18.64
CA GLN A 86 -9.02 -12.03 18.36
C GLN A 86 -10.31 -11.32 18.76
N LEU A 87 -10.35 -10.66 19.91
CA LEU A 87 -11.53 -9.90 20.37
C LEU A 87 -11.85 -8.69 19.49
N CYS A 88 -10.91 -8.25 18.65
CA CYS A 88 -11.17 -7.20 17.65
C CYS A 88 -11.88 -7.73 16.40
N LEU A 89 -11.92 -9.06 16.19
CA LEU A 89 -12.67 -9.69 15.12
C LEU A 89 -14.18 -9.69 15.44
N PRO A 90 -15.05 -9.67 14.42
CA PRO A 90 -16.47 -9.77 14.65
C PRO A 90 -16.81 -11.17 15.17
N GLU A 91 -17.63 -11.25 16.21
CA GLU A 91 -18.24 -12.50 16.64
C GLU A 91 -19.40 -12.87 15.69
N GLY A 92 -19.34 -14.07 15.11
CA GLY A 92 -20.47 -14.69 14.42
C GLY A 92 -20.65 -14.33 12.93
N LEU A 93 -21.38 -15.20 12.25
CA LEU A 93 -21.86 -14.97 10.88
C LEU A 93 -22.76 -13.72 10.90
N PRO A 94 -22.51 -12.69 10.07
CA PRO A 94 -23.41 -11.57 9.99
C PRO A 94 -24.76 -12.10 9.49
N SER A 95 -25.74 -12.11 10.38
CA SER A 95 -27.12 -12.46 10.07
C SER A 95 -27.54 -11.70 8.82
N ALA A 96 -28.19 -12.40 7.88
CA ALA A 96 -28.50 -11.91 6.53
C ALA A 96 -29.30 -10.58 6.48
N ASN A 97 -29.79 -10.11 7.64
CA ASN A 97 -30.48 -8.83 7.82
C ASN A 97 -29.58 -7.65 8.27
N ILE A 98 -28.28 -7.82 8.53
CA ILE A 98 -27.33 -6.69 8.71
C ILE A 98 -26.81 -6.24 7.35
N ALA A 99 -27.76 -6.07 6.45
CA ALA A 99 -27.51 -5.49 5.17
C ALA A 99 -27.43 -3.96 5.37
N TYR A 100 -26.40 -3.35 4.78
CA TYR A 100 -26.33 -1.93 4.45
C TYR A 100 -25.91 -0.88 5.50
N LYS A 101 -25.90 -1.15 6.81
CA LYS A 101 -25.44 -0.14 7.79
C LYS A 101 -24.28 -0.64 8.66
N VAL A 102 -23.10 -0.08 8.33
CA VAL A 102 -21.93 0.08 9.19
C VAL A 102 -20.93 -1.09 9.20
N LYS A 103 -19.74 -0.82 8.60
CA LYS A 103 -18.41 -1.37 8.95
C LYS A 103 -17.93 -2.74 8.47
N SER A 104 -18.62 -3.49 7.59
CA SER A 104 -18.04 -4.73 7.01
C SER A 104 -16.60 -4.54 6.48
N LEU A 105 -16.24 -3.45 5.80
CA LEU A 105 -14.85 -3.26 5.32
C LEU A 105 -13.79 -3.06 6.43
N ARG A 106 -14.15 -2.47 7.58
CA ARG A 106 -13.22 -2.34 8.73
C ARG A 106 -13.02 -3.69 9.41
N THR A 107 -14.09 -4.47 9.44
CA THR A 107 -14.12 -5.79 10.06
C THR A 107 -13.36 -6.83 9.21
N LEU A 108 -13.51 -6.77 7.88
CA LEU A 108 -12.83 -7.65 6.92
C LEU A 108 -11.33 -7.37 6.81
N GLY A 109 -10.93 -6.12 7.00
CA GLY A 109 -9.53 -5.72 7.01
C GLY A 109 -8.91 -5.72 8.41
N MET A 110 -9.56 -6.27 9.44
CA MET A 110 -9.06 -6.15 10.82
C MET A 110 -7.62 -6.67 11.00
N PRO A 111 -7.23 -7.84 10.45
CA PRO A 111 -5.83 -8.29 10.52
C PRO A 111 -4.86 -7.28 9.87
N LEU A 112 -5.28 -6.67 8.75
CA LEU A 112 -4.51 -5.64 8.05
C LEU A 112 -4.45 -4.33 8.85
N ILE A 113 -5.53 -3.94 9.52
CA ILE A 113 -5.59 -2.75 10.37
C ILE A 113 -4.66 -2.92 11.58
N LEU A 114 -4.75 -4.06 12.26
CA LEU A 114 -3.88 -4.39 13.39
C LEU A 114 -2.41 -4.39 12.96
N SER A 115 -2.10 -4.98 11.80
CA SER A 115 -0.74 -4.99 11.24
C SER A 115 -0.25 -3.63 10.71
N ALA A 116 -1.11 -2.61 10.61
CA ALA A 116 -0.74 -1.26 10.20
C ALA A 116 -0.30 -0.36 11.37
N VAL A 117 -0.55 -0.75 12.62
CA VAL A 117 -0.30 0.08 13.82
C VAL A 117 1.19 0.32 14.06
N SER A 118 1.97 -0.76 14.23
CA SER A 118 3.41 -0.70 14.47
C SER A 118 4.11 -1.92 13.86
N ARG A 119 5.45 -1.88 13.76
CA ARG A 119 6.24 -3.03 13.29
C ARG A 119 6.01 -4.26 14.18
N ARG A 120 5.81 -4.05 15.48
CA ARG A 120 5.60 -5.15 16.44
C ARG A 120 4.20 -5.72 16.35
N TRP A 121 3.16 -4.88 16.26
CA TRP A 121 1.79 -5.35 16.00
C TRP A 121 1.72 -6.14 14.69
N ARG A 122 2.43 -5.69 13.65
CA ARG A 122 2.55 -6.43 12.39
C ARG A 122 3.13 -7.83 12.57
N GLN A 123 4.26 -7.95 13.26
CA GLN A 123 4.88 -9.25 13.51
C GLN A 123 3.94 -10.19 14.28
N MET A 124 3.26 -9.68 15.30
CA MET A 124 2.35 -10.48 16.12
C MET A 124 1.08 -10.88 15.37
N ALA A 125 0.48 -9.95 14.61
CA ALA A 125 -0.69 -10.24 13.78
C ALA A 125 -0.36 -11.27 12.70
N LEU A 126 0.78 -11.14 12.01
CA LEU A 126 1.22 -12.10 10.99
C LEU A 126 1.53 -13.48 11.59
N ALA A 127 2.02 -13.54 12.83
CA ALA A 127 2.34 -14.78 13.54
C ALA A 127 1.15 -15.41 14.28
N SER A 128 -0.07 -14.89 14.11
CA SER A 128 -1.28 -15.37 14.80
C SER A 128 -2.25 -16.03 13.81
N PRO A 129 -2.16 -17.35 13.54
CA PRO A 129 -2.95 -18.00 12.51
C PRO A 129 -4.47 -17.84 12.68
N ARG A 130 -4.97 -17.89 13.92
CA ARG A 130 -6.39 -17.67 14.24
C ARG A 130 -6.91 -16.31 13.76
N LEU A 131 -6.05 -15.29 13.67
CA LEU A 131 -6.44 -13.96 13.18
C LEU A 131 -6.80 -13.97 11.69
N TRP A 132 -6.25 -14.92 10.93
CA TRP A 132 -6.43 -15.07 9.49
C TRP A 132 -7.46 -16.14 9.13
N SER A 133 -8.03 -16.86 10.11
CA SER A 133 -8.95 -17.97 9.84
C SER A 133 -10.39 -17.52 9.55
N ASN A 134 -10.74 -16.26 9.84
CA ASN A 134 -12.01 -15.66 9.43
C ASN A 134 -11.79 -14.79 8.18
N VAL A 135 -12.00 -15.40 7.01
CA VAL A 135 -11.80 -14.78 5.71
C VAL A 135 -13.16 -14.36 5.17
N ALA A 136 -13.27 -13.12 4.73
CA ALA A 136 -14.50 -12.71 4.09
C ALA A 136 -14.25 -11.84 2.85
N LEU A 137 -14.83 -12.29 1.76
CA LEU A 137 -14.47 -11.93 0.40
C LEU A 137 -15.65 -11.21 -0.22
N ARG A 138 -15.44 -9.95 -0.63
CA ARG A 138 -16.45 -9.19 -1.36
C ARG A 138 -16.05 -9.11 -2.82
N LEU A 139 -16.80 -9.78 -3.68
CA LEU A 139 -16.57 -9.77 -5.13
C LEU A 139 -17.10 -8.44 -5.69
N MET A 140 -16.20 -7.60 -6.19
CA MET A 140 -16.51 -6.35 -6.88
C MET A 140 -15.63 -6.24 -8.13
N GLU A 141 -16.15 -5.75 -9.25
CA GLU A 141 -15.37 -5.63 -10.50
C GLU A 141 -13.98 -4.99 -10.31
N ARG A 142 -13.88 -3.96 -9.47
CA ARG A 142 -12.63 -3.25 -9.16
C ARG A 142 -11.56 -4.05 -8.40
N ASN A 143 -11.90 -5.15 -7.72
CA ASN A 143 -10.95 -5.91 -6.89
C ASN A 143 -10.72 -7.34 -7.38
N LEU A 144 -11.30 -7.71 -8.53
CA LEU A 144 -11.27 -9.07 -9.03
C LEU A 144 -9.85 -9.62 -9.28
N HIS A 145 -8.89 -8.75 -9.65
CA HIS A 145 -7.51 -9.16 -9.88
C HIS A 145 -6.69 -9.36 -8.59
N SER A 146 -6.94 -8.56 -7.56
CA SER A 146 -6.16 -8.61 -6.30
C SER A 146 -6.76 -9.58 -5.28
N LEU A 147 -8.06 -9.87 -5.38
CA LEU A 147 -8.76 -10.68 -4.39
C LEU A 147 -8.23 -12.12 -4.29
N PRO A 148 -7.92 -12.86 -5.37
CA PRO A 148 -7.35 -14.21 -5.25
C PRO A 148 -5.97 -14.22 -4.57
N ILE A 149 -5.14 -13.22 -4.86
CA ILE A 149 -3.80 -13.08 -4.25
C ILE A 149 -3.94 -12.88 -2.75
N LEU A 150 -4.76 -11.89 -2.34
CA LEU A 150 -5.02 -11.62 -0.92
C LEU A 150 -5.65 -12.82 -0.21
N THR A 151 -6.59 -13.50 -0.87
CA THR A 151 -7.25 -14.69 -0.32
C THR A 151 -6.23 -15.79 -0.06
N ASN A 152 -5.35 -16.10 -1.02
CA ASN A 152 -4.33 -17.10 -0.84
C ASN A 152 -3.38 -16.74 0.31
N GLU A 153 -2.97 -15.47 0.39
CA GLU A 153 -2.09 -14.97 1.47
C GLU A 153 -2.74 -15.09 2.87
N TRP A 154 -4.07 -14.96 2.96
CA TRP A 154 -4.80 -15.12 4.22
C TRP A 154 -4.96 -16.59 4.58
N LEU A 155 -5.30 -17.44 3.61
CA LEU A 155 -5.44 -18.89 3.78
C LEU A 155 -4.11 -19.59 4.12
N GLU A 156 -3.00 -19.10 3.58
CA GLU A 156 -1.67 -19.60 3.93
C GLU A 156 -1.34 -19.27 5.40
N ARG A 157 -1.67 -18.05 5.84
CA ARG A 157 -1.40 -17.59 7.21
C ARG A 157 -2.29 -18.22 8.26
N SER A 158 -3.50 -18.63 7.91
CA SER A 158 -4.38 -19.33 8.84
C SER A 158 -3.86 -20.71 9.27
N GLY A 159 -2.88 -21.26 8.55
CA GLY A 159 -2.28 -22.56 8.86
C GLY A 159 -3.35 -23.66 8.95
N GLU A 160 -3.33 -24.41 10.05
CA GLU A 160 -4.27 -25.49 10.36
C GLU A 160 -5.48 -25.02 11.21
N CYS A 161 -5.71 -23.70 11.32
CA CYS A 161 -6.87 -23.21 12.07
C CYS A 161 -8.16 -23.46 11.29
N PRO A 162 -9.25 -23.88 11.95
CA PRO A 162 -10.56 -24.00 11.31
C PRO A 162 -10.98 -22.71 10.61
N LEU A 163 -11.29 -22.81 9.33
CA LEU A 163 -11.59 -21.67 8.47
C LEU A 163 -13.08 -21.33 8.49
N SER A 164 -13.37 -20.03 8.56
CA SER A 164 -14.69 -19.47 8.28
C SER A 164 -14.57 -18.55 7.08
N ILE A 165 -15.13 -18.97 5.93
CA ILE A 165 -15.06 -18.22 4.68
C ILE A 165 -16.45 -17.67 4.32
N ASN A 166 -16.60 -16.35 4.25
CA ASN A 166 -17.84 -15.70 3.82
C ASN A 166 -17.67 -15.01 2.48
N ILE A 167 -18.47 -15.38 1.48
CA ILE A 167 -18.38 -14.80 0.12
C ILE A 167 -19.62 -13.93 -0.14
N TYR A 168 -19.38 -12.65 -0.40
CA TYR A 168 -20.40 -11.67 -0.77
C TYR A 168 -20.30 -11.34 -2.25
N ILE A 169 -21.33 -11.72 -3.01
CA ILE A 169 -21.43 -11.42 -4.43
C ILE A 169 -22.48 -10.33 -4.61
N ARG A 170 -22.08 -9.16 -5.11
CA ARG A 170 -23.05 -8.17 -5.57
C ARG A 170 -23.44 -8.55 -6.99
N ALA A 171 -24.70 -8.92 -7.21
CA ALA A 171 -25.22 -9.16 -8.56
C ALA A 171 -25.11 -7.84 -9.36
N SER A 172 -24.20 -7.78 -10.34
CA SER A 172 -24.23 -6.80 -11.42
C SER A 172 -24.88 -7.44 -12.65
N THR A 173 -25.56 -6.63 -13.46
CA THR A 173 -26.29 -7.04 -14.67
C THR A 173 -25.37 -7.46 -15.83
N THR A 174 -24.05 -7.47 -15.63
CA THR A 174 -23.04 -7.76 -16.65
C THR A 174 -22.29 -9.04 -16.26
N THR A 175 -22.86 -10.19 -16.63
CA THR A 175 -22.77 -11.46 -15.89
C THR A 175 -21.53 -12.33 -16.19
N THR A 176 -20.68 -12.02 -17.15
CA THR A 176 -19.66 -12.98 -17.63
C THR A 176 -18.38 -12.99 -16.80
N ASN A 177 -17.69 -11.85 -16.60
CA ASN A 177 -16.38 -11.83 -15.92
C ASN A 177 -16.45 -12.14 -14.42
N THR A 178 -17.45 -11.60 -13.71
CA THR A 178 -17.67 -11.85 -12.28
C THR A 178 -17.92 -13.34 -11.98
N SER A 179 -18.52 -14.07 -12.93
CA SER A 179 -18.82 -15.50 -12.78
C SER A 179 -17.57 -16.40 -12.83
N ILE A 180 -16.58 -16.05 -13.67
CA ILE A 180 -15.36 -16.85 -13.86
C ILE A 180 -14.46 -16.72 -12.63
N GLN A 181 -14.22 -15.51 -12.15
CA GLN A 181 -13.36 -15.29 -10.98
C GLN A 181 -14.02 -15.70 -9.67
N GLY A 182 -15.36 -15.62 -9.57
CA GLY A 182 -16.09 -16.22 -8.46
C GLY A 182 -15.85 -17.73 -8.36
N ARG A 183 -15.79 -18.45 -9.50
CA ARG A 183 -15.44 -19.88 -9.53
C ARG A 183 -14.01 -20.15 -9.09
N GLU A 184 -13.04 -19.33 -9.50
CA GLU A 184 -11.65 -19.49 -9.07
C GLU A 184 -11.49 -19.28 -7.55
N LEU A 185 -12.21 -18.33 -6.97
CA LEU A 185 -12.20 -18.13 -5.51
C LEU A 185 -12.89 -19.26 -4.75
N ILE A 186 -13.98 -19.82 -5.28
CA ILE A 186 -14.61 -21.00 -4.70
C ILE A 186 -13.66 -22.20 -4.78
N LYS A 187 -13.00 -22.43 -5.93
CA LYS A 187 -11.98 -23.48 -6.07
C LYS A 187 -10.85 -23.31 -5.07
N LEU A 188 -10.33 -22.08 -4.92
CA LEU A 188 -9.29 -21.76 -3.95
C LEU A 188 -9.77 -22.05 -2.52
N ALA A 189 -10.98 -21.62 -2.14
CA ALA A 189 -11.55 -21.93 -0.84
C ALA A 189 -11.70 -23.45 -0.61
N CYS A 190 -12.12 -24.21 -1.62
CA CYS A 190 -12.24 -25.66 -1.56
C CYS A 190 -10.89 -26.39 -1.41
N GLN A 191 -9.79 -25.85 -1.92
CA GLN A 191 -8.45 -26.44 -1.70
C GLN A 191 -8.05 -26.48 -0.22
N TYR A 192 -8.59 -25.55 0.57
CA TYR A 192 -8.31 -25.41 1.99
C TYR A 192 -9.45 -25.94 2.87
N SER A 193 -10.57 -26.41 2.29
CA SER A 193 -11.74 -26.87 3.06
C SER A 193 -11.58 -28.26 3.68
N SER A 194 -10.50 -28.99 3.33
CA SER A 194 -10.21 -30.34 3.85
C SER A 194 -9.07 -30.36 4.88
N ARG A 195 -8.58 -29.19 5.29
CA ARG A 195 -7.67 -29.03 6.44
C ARG A 195 -8.52 -28.88 7.70
#